data_AF-A0A1J5VJE6-F1
#
_entry.id   AF-A0A1J5VJE6-F1
#
_cell.length_a   1.000
_cell.length_b   1.000
_cell.length_c   1.000
_cell.angle_alpha   90.00
_cell.angle_beta   90.00
_cell.angle_gamma   90.00
#
_symmetry.space_group_name_H-M   'P 1'
#
loop_
_entity.id
_entity.type
_entity.pdbx_description
1 polymer ?
#
loop_
_entity_poly.entity_id
_entity_poly.type
_entity_poly.pdbx_seq_one_letter_code
_entity_poly.pdbx_strand_id
1 'polypeptide(L)'
;MNLILILAIVGAAVYLIKSRQSSSNNQREQLQLEDALADARRWTERLGSQVLSISGTDAASTQAMADASERYNAASGALGQATTPKQAMLARESALEGLHYVKAAREIMGLPAGPELPELEGQRRAGRVTEERTIRQEDGTTVTASPYASERTPNYYPGGVVAGRPVPAGWYSTAWWAPAMMTGMWAASSMMFYSAMFAGMAGTPSPEAFEAGDFGDAGAGDLGDMGDAGAIGDAGEMGDMGDAGGEGLFGDGGLFGDGGSFDFGGFDF
;
A
#
# COMPACT_ATOMS: atom_id res chain seq x y z
N MET A 1 52.18 29.91 -12.08
CA MET A 1 52.33 28.48 -12.40
C MET A 1 51.90 27.59 -11.24
N ASN A 2 52.40 27.79 -10.01
CA ASN A 2 52.12 26.88 -8.87
C ASN A 2 50.64 26.84 -8.41
N LEU A 3 49.90 27.97 -8.46
CA LEU A 3 48.50 28.02 -7.99
C LEU A 3 47.55 27.17 -8.86
N ILE A 4 47.76 27.18 -10.18
CA ILE A 4 46.95 26.41 -11.16
C ILE A 4 47.20 24.91 -10.97
N LEU A 5 48.44 24.53 -10.67
CA LEU A 5 48.84 23.15 -10.43
C LEU A 5 48.22 22.59 -9.14
N ILE A 6 48.16 23.41 -8.08
CA ILE A 6 47.50 23.05 -6.82
C ILE A 6 45.98 22.89 -7.04
N LEU A 7 45.33 23.81 -7.74
CA LEU A 7 43.91 23.70 -8.07
C LEU A 7 43.58 22.47 -8.90
N ALA A 8 44.43 22.12 -9.87
CA ALA A 8 44.26 20.91 -10.69
C ALA A 8 44.37 19.62 -9.85
N ILE A 9 45.31 19.57 -8.91
CA ILE A 9 45.48 18.41 -8.01
C ILE A 9 44.28 18.29 -7.06
N VAL A 10 43.80 19.39 -6.49
CA VAL A 10 42.62 19.40 -5.61
C VAL A 10 41.37 18.98 -6.39
N GLY A 11 41.16 19.50 -7.60
CA GLY A 11 40.05 19.10 -8.47
C GLY A 11 40.07 17.60 -8.81
N ALA A 12 41.26 17.06 -9.15
CA ALA A 12 41.44 15.64 -9.42
C ALA A 12 41.17 14.76 -8.18
N ALA A 13 41.60 15.21 -7.00
CA ALA A 13 41.34 14.50 -5.73
C ALA A 13 39.85 14.48 -5.39
N VAL A 14 39.15 15.62 -5.51
CA VAL A 14 37.69 15.71 -5.28
C VAL A 14 36.91 14.84 -6.27
N TYR A 15 37.30 14.83 -7.56
CA TYR A 15 36.68 13.97 -8.58
C TYR A 15 36.87 12.47 -8.30
N LEU A 16 38.07 12.06 -7.86
CA LEU A 16 38.34 10.66 -7.51
C LEU A 16 37.56 10.20 -6.27
N ILE A 17 37.38 11.07 -5.28
CA ILE A 17 36.55 10.77 -4.10
C ILE A 17 35.08 10.66 -4.51
N LYS A 18 34.57 11.63 -5.28
CA LYS A 18 33.18 11.60 -5.79
C LYS A 18 32.88 10.39 -6.68
N SER A 19 33.79 10.00 -7.56
CA SER A 19 33.59 8.84 -8.45
C SER A 19 33.60 7.50 -7.69
N ARG A 20 34.45 7.34 -6.68
CA ARG A 20 34.43 6.17 -5.79
C ARG A 20 33.17 6.11 -4.92
N GLN A 21 32.72 7.26 -4.41
CA GLN A 21 31.52 7.34 -3.58
C GLN A 21 30.24 7.10 -4.40
N SER A 22 30.15 7.65 -5.61
CA SER A 22 29.05 7.38 -6.55
C SER A 22 28.99 5.90 -6.96
N SER A 23 30.14 5.28 -7.27
CA SER A 23 30.16 3.84 -7.57
C SER A 23 29.71 2.97 -6.40
N SER A 24 30.08 3.35 -5.17
CA SER A 24 29.63 2.64 -3.97
C SER A 24 28.14 2.83 -3.70
N ASN A 25 27.58 4.01 -3.97
CA ASN A 25 26.15 4.27 -3.77
C ASN A 25 25.31 3.48 -4.79
N ASN A 26 25.69 3.51 -6.06
CA ASN A 26 25.01 2.75 -7.12
C ASN A 26 25.01 1.23 -6.82
N GLN A 27 26.10 0.71 -6.27
CA GLN A 27 26.17 -0.70 -5.88
C GLN A 27 25.23 -1.03 -4.71
N ARG A 28 25.08 -0.13 -3.75
CA ARG A 28 24.13 -0.32 -2.63
C ARG A 28 22.68 -0.27 -3.09
N GLU A 29 22.33 0.66 -3.96
CA GLU A 29 20.98 0.76 -4.53
C GLU A 29 20.62 -0.48 -5.35
N GLN A 30 21.56 -1.01 -6.13
CA GLN A 30 21.36 -2.26 -6.87
C GLN A 30 21.09 -3.44 -5.94
N LEU A 31 21.90 -3.59 -4.87
CA LEU A 31 21.69 -4.65 -3.88
C LEU A 31 20.33 -4.51 -3.18
N GLN A 32 19.95 -3.29 -2.79
CA GLN A 32 18.64 -3.03 -2.17
C GLN A 32 17.48 -3.36 -3.11
N LEU A 33 17.62 -3.04 -4.41
CA LEU A 33 16.64 -3.40 -5.42
C LEU A 33 16.53 -4.92 -5.58
N GLU A 34 17.66 -5.62 -5.69
CA GLU A 34 17.70 -7.08 -5.80
C GLU A 34 17.04 -7.77 -4.60
N ASP A 35 17.35 -7.31 -3.37
CA ASP A 35 16.74 -7.81 -2.14
C ASP A 35 15.22 -7.56 -2.12
N ALA A 36 14.78 -6.34 -2.46
CA ALA A 36 13.37 -5.98 -2.50
C ALA A 36 12.60 -6.79 -3.56
N LEU A 37 13.19 -7.00 -4.74
CA LEU A 37 12.61 -7.85 -5.79
C LEU A 37 12.52 -9.31 -5.35
N ALA A 38 13.52 -9.82 -4.64
CA ALA A 38 13.51 -11.19 -4.13
C ALA A 38 12.41 -11.39 -3.08
N ASP A 39 12.23 -10.45 -2.14
CA ASP A 39 11.16 -10.53 -1.15
C ASP A 39 9.78 -10.41 -1.82
N ALA A 40 9.59 -9.45 -2.73
CA ALA A 40 8.35 -9.30 -3.47
C ALA A 40 7.98 -10.55 -4.30
N ARG A 41 8.95 -11.16 -4.99
CA ARG A 41 8.78 -12.44 -5.71
C ARG A 41 8.31 -13.54 -4.78
N ARG A 42 9.01 -13.73 -3.65
CA ARG A 42 8.68 -14.77 -2.67
C ARG A 42 7.22 -14.67 -2.19
N TRP A 43 6.76 -13.47 -1.84
CA TRP A 43 5.38 -13.28 -1.39
C TRP A 43 4.37 -13.44 -2.52
N THR A 44 4.69 -12.96 -3.72
CA THR A 44 3.83 -13.09 -4.91
C THR A 44 3.67 -14.56 -5.32
N GLU A 45 4.74 -15.35 -5.30
CA GLU A 45 4.71 -16.79 -5.58
C GLU A 45 3.90 -17.55 -4.52
N ARG A 46 4.08 -17.19 -3.23
CA ARG A 46 3.27 -17.76 -2.15
C ARG A 46 1.79 -17.46 -2.36
N LEU A 47 1.44 -16.22 -2.71
CA LEU A 47 0.05 -15.83 -3.01
C LEU A 47 -0.50 -16.60 -4.21
N GLY A 48 0.25 -16.64 -5.32
CA GLY A 48 -0.16 -17.36 -6.53
C GLY A 48 -0.43 -18.84 -6.26
N SER A 49 0.42 -19.49 -5.45
CA SER A 49 0.19 -20.87 -5.01
C SER A 49 -1.13 -21.04 -4.25
N GLN A 50 -1.49 -20.13 -3.35
CA GLN A 50 -2.74 -20.20 -2.61
C GLN A 50 -3.95 -19.94 -3.53
N VAL A 51 -3.89 -18.91 -4.37
CA VAL A 51 -4.95 -18.55 -5.31
C VAL A 51 -5.27 -19.69 -6.28
N LEU A 52 -4.26 -20.42 -6.75
CA LEU A 52 -4.43 -21.55 -7.66
C LEU A 52 -4.90 -22.84 -6.98
N SER A 53 -4.71 -22.99 -5.67
CA SER A 53 -4.97 -24.24 -4.95
C SER A 53 -6.20 -24.22 -4.05
N ILE A 54 -6.71 -23.04 -3.73
CA ILE A 54 -7.86 -22.86 -2.84
C ILE A 54 -9.04 -22.36 -3.66
N SER A 55 -10.19 -22.99 -3.48
CA SER A 55 -11.47 -22.53 -4.03
C SER A 55 -12.41 -22.27 -2.86
N GLY A 56 -13.13 -21.15 -2.91
CA GLY A 56 -14.15 -20.82 -1.91
C GLY A 56 -15.28 -21.85 -1.91
N THR A 57 -15.84 -22.12 -0.74
CA THR A 57 -16.96 -23.07 -0.55
C THR A 57 -18.31 -22.38 -0.32
N ASP A 58 -18.29 -21.08 -0.11
CA ASP A 58 -19.44 -20.22 0.16
C ASP A 58 -19.22 -18.84 -0.49
N ALA A 59 -20.23 -17.97 -0.44
CA ALA A 59 -20.17 -16.66 -1.08
C ALA A 59 -19.04 -15.77 -0.52
N ALA A 60 -18.82 -15.79 0.81
CA ALA A 60 -17.82 -14.95 1.46
C ALA A 60 -16.39 -15.44 1.16
N SER A 61 -16.15 -16.74 1.25
CA SER A 61 -14.85 -17.33 0.92
C SER A 61 -14.55 -17.23 -0.58
N THR A 62 -15.56 -17.34 -1.44
CA THR A 62 -15.41 -17.13 -2.90
C THR A 62 -15.03 -15.69 -3.21
N GLN A 63 -15.70 -14.71 -2.59
CA GLN A 63 -15.36 -13.30 -2.76
C GLN A 63 -13.94 -13.00 -2.26
N ALA A 64 -13.57 -13.47 -1.07
CA ALA A 64 -12.24 -13.26 -0.54
C ALA A 64 -11.15 -13.89 -1.44
N MET A 65 -11.39 -15.06 -2.04
CA MET A 65 -10.46 -15.64 -3.02
C MET A 65 -10.42 -14.85 -4.34
N ALA A 66 -11.52 -14.23 -4.76
CA ALA A 66 -11.54 -13.33 -5.91
C ALA A 66 -10.70 -12.07 -5.63
N ASP A 67 -10.90 -11.42 -4.48
CA ASP A 67 -10.11 -10.26 -4.03
C ASP A 67 -8.61 -10.63 -3.94
N ALA A 68 -8.28 -11.82 -3.42
CA ALA A 68 -6.92 -12.33 -3.40
C ALA A 68 -6.32 -12.51 -4.81
N SER A 69 -7.13 -12.96 -5.77
CA SER A 69 -6.72 -13.14 -7.16
C SER A 69 -6.47 -11.80 -7.86
N GLU A 70 -7.28 -10.79 -7.59
CA GLU A 70 -7.06 -9.42 -8.06
C GLU A 70 -5.73 -8.87 -7.53
N ARG A 71 -5.48 -9.03 -6.22
CA ARG A 71 -4.23 -8.63 -5.59
C ARG A 71 -3.02 -9.39 -6.15
N TYR A 72 -3.18 -10.66 -6.50
CA TYR A 72 -2.13 -11.43 -7.18
C TYR A 72 -1.79 -10.86 -8.55
N ASN A 73 -2.80 -10.53 -9.37
CA ASN A 73 -2.59 -9.93 -10.68
C ASN A 73 -1.90 -8.57 -10.57
N ALA A 74 -2.33 -7.73 -9.60
CA ALA A 74 -1.72 -6.44 -9.33
C ALA A 74 -0.26 -6.58 -8.87
N ALA A 75 0.01 -7.47 -7.92
CA ALA A 75 1.36 -7.74 -7.43
C ALA A 75 2.28 -8.28 -8.54
N SER A 76 1.81 -9.25 -9.33
CA SER A 76 2.57 -9.84 -10.43
C SER A 76 2.86 -8.82 -11.53
N GLY A 77 1.89 -7.96 -11.87
CA GLY A 77 2.06 -6.88 -12.84
C GLY A 77 3.07 -5.82 -12.36
N ALA A 78 2.90 -5.34 -11.13
CA ALA A 78 3.80 -4.35 -10.52
C ALA A 78 5.23 -4.88 -10.40
N LEU A 79 5.39 -6.13 -9.98
CA LEU A 79 6.68 -6.80 -9.85
C LEU A 79 7.41 -6.92 -11.20
N GLY A 80 6.67 -7.21 -12.28
CA GLY A 80 7.24 -7.29 -13.63
C GLY A 80 7.75 -5.95 -14.18
N GLN A 81 7.28 -4.82 -13.62
CA GLN A 81 7.64 -3.46 -14.05
C GLN A 81 8.55 -2.73 -13.05
N ALA A 82 8.81 -3.32 -11.88
CA ALA A 82 9.55 -2.67 -10.80
C ALA A 82 11.04 -2.48 -11.17
N THR A 83 11.49 -1.22 -11.17
CA THR A 83 12.87 -0.81 -11.43
C THR A 83 13.52 -0.10 -10.25
N THR A 84 12.76 0.13 -9.17
CA THR A 84 13.23 0.78 -7.94
C THR A 84 12.84 -0.06 -6.71
N PRO A 85 13.60 0.02 -5.59
CA PRO A 85 13.26 -0.69 -4.37
C PRO A 85 11.83 -0.40 -3.90
N LYS A 86 11.39 0.86 -4.01
CA LYS A 86 10.04 1.29 -3.65
C LYS A 86 8.95 0.61 -4.47
N GLN A 87 9.12 0.48 -5.78
CA GLN A 87 8.16 -0.23 -6.63
C GLN A 87 8.09 -1.73 -6.27
N ALA A 88 9.23 -2.35 -5.95
CA ALA A 88 9.25 -3.74 -5.49
C ALA A 88 8.53 -3.89 -4.13
N MET A 89 8.71 -2.94 -3.20
CA MET A 89 7.98 -2.93 -1.93
C MET A 89 6.47 -2.76 -2.12
N LEU A 90 6.02 -1.94 -3.06
CA LEU A 90 4.59 -1.80 -3.38
C LEU A 90 3.99 -3.10 -3.95
N ALA A 91 4.75 -3.81 -4.79
CA ALA A 91 4.34 -5.12 -5.29
C ALA A 91 4.24 -6.16 -4.16
N ARG A 92 5.20 -6.13 -3.23
CA ARG A 92 5.17 -6.94 -1.99
C ARG A 92 3.94 -6.63 -1.14
N GLU A 93 3.61 -5.37 -0.89
CA GLU A 93 2.41 -4.99 -0.12
C GLU A 93 1.13 -5.51 -0.78
N SER A 94 1.02 -5.40 -2.11
CA SER A 94 -0.11 -5.97 -2.86
C SER A 94 -0.21 -7.49 -2.67
N ALA A 95 0.93 -8.20 -2.70
CA ALA A 95 0.95 -9.64 -2.46
C ALA A 95 0.55 -10.00 -1.01
N LEU A 96 0.97 -9.21 -0.03
CA LEU A 96 0.60 -9.41 1.36
C LEU A 96 -0.90 -9.17 1.59
N GLU A 97 -1.49 -8.14 0.98
CA GLU A 97 -2.93 -7.89 1.02
C GLU A 97 -3.71 -9.10 0.48
N GLY A 98 -3.28 -9.64 -0.67
CA GLY A 98 -3.86 -10.86 -1.22
C GLY A 98 -3.76 -12.05 -0.26
N LEU A 99 -2.64 -12.20 0.46
CA LEU A 99 -2.48 -13.26 1.45
C LEU A 99 -3.38 -13.07 2.67
N HIS A 100 -3.66 -11.83 3.07
CA HIS A 100 -4.65 -11.54 4.11
C HIS A 100 -6.07 -11.93 3.67
N TYR A 101 -6.42 -11.72 2.40
CA TYR A 101 -7.68 -12.23 1.85
C TYR A 101 -7.73 -13.76 1.81
N VAL A 102 -6.63 -14.43 1.43
CA VAL A 102 -6.54 -15.90 1.50
C VAL A 102 -6.71 -16.39 2.94
N LYS A 103 -6.07 -15.74 3.91
CA LYS A 103 -6.19 -16.05 5.34
C LYS A 103 -7.67 -15.94 5.76
N ALA A 104 -8.33 -14.86 5.38
CA ALA A 104 -9.73 -14.63 5.66
C ALA A 104 -10.64 -15.71 5.04
N ALA A 105 -10.40 -16.09 3.79
CA ALA A 105 -11.12 -17.17 3.13
C ALA A 105 -10.94 -18.51 3.87
N ARG A 106 -9.71 -18.84 4.26
CA ARG A 106 -9.38 -20.03 5.05
C ARG A 106 -10.15 -20.05 6.38
N GLU A 107 -10.18 -18.93 7.09
CA GLU A 107 -10.89 -18.81 8.38
C GLU A 107 -12.40 -19.04 8.23
N ILE A 108 -13.06 -18.44 7.22
CA ILE A 108 -14.49 -18.70 6.96
C ILE A 108 -14.74 -20.18 6.70
N MET A 109 -13.87 -20.81 5.90
CA MET A 109 -14.00 -22.23 5.52
C MET A 109 -13.61 -23.19 6.67
N GLY A 110 -13.23 -22.68 7.85
CA GLY A 110 -12.77 -23.51 8.97
C GLY A 110 -11.43 -24.21 8.71
N LEU A 111 -10.65 -23.72 7.74
CA LEU A 111 -9.30 -24.21 7.44
C LEU A 111 -8.28 -23.54 8.39
N PRO A 112 -7.11 -24.17 8.61
CA PRO A 112 -6.01 -23.49 9.30
C PRO A 112 -5.65 -22.18 8.60
N ALA A 113 -5.54 -21.08 9.34
CA ALA A 113 -5.19 -19.76 8.80
C ALA A 113 -3.83 -19.73 8.07
N GLY A 114 -2.92 -20.63 8.45
CA GLY A 114 -1.57 -20.73 7.91
C GLY A 114 -0.54 -19.94 8.73
N PRO A 115 0.69 -19.79 8.23
CA PRO A 115 1.73 -19.01 8.90
C PRO A 115 1.35 -17.54 9.02
N GLU A 116 1.71 -16.92 10.15
CA GLU A 116 1.49 -15.49 10.38
C GLU A 116 2.04 -14.63 9.24
N LEU A 117 1.27 -13.61 8.91
CA LEU A 117 1.58 -12.67 7.84
C LEU A 117 2.13 -11.38 8.47
N PRO A 118 3.11 -10.73 7.82
CA PRO A 118 3.48 -9.37 8.17
C PRO A 118 2.25 -8.44 8.17
N GLU A 119 2.25 -7.50 9.10
CA GLU A 119 1.24 -6.44 9.15
C GLU A 119 1.45 -5.47 7.98
N LEU A 120 0.37 -5.17 7.26
CA LEU A 120 0.40 -4.26 6.12
C LEU A 120 0.69 -2.84 6.57
N GLU A 121 1.35 -2.03 5.73
CA GLU A 121 1.62 -0.63 6.09
C GLU A 121 0.33 0.16 6.31
N GLY A 122 -0.66 -0.07 5.44
CA GLY A 122 -2.00 0.50 5.56
C GLY A 122 -2.70 0.05 6.85
N GLN A 123 -2.55 -1.23 7.23
CA GLN A 123 -3.11 -1.77 8.45
C GLN A 123 -2.48 -1.17 9.72
N ARG A 124 -1.15 -0.93 9.74
CA ARG A 124 -0.48 -0.32 10.89
C ARG A 124 -1.08 1.03 11.27
N ARG A 125 -1.50 1.81 10.27
CA ARG A 125 -2.12 3.13 10.48
C ARG A 125 -3.63 3.04 10.68
N ALA A 126 -4.30 2.16 9.94
CA ALA A 126 -5.75 2.03 9.98
C ALA A 126 -6.25 1.22 11.18
N GLY A 127 -5.37 0.47 11.83
CA GLY A 127 -5.71 -0.35 12.97
C GLY A 127 -6.53 -1.59 12.60
N ARG A 128 -7.14 -2.19 13.61
CA ARG A 128 -7.96 -3.39 13.48
C ARG A 128 -9.13 -3.38 14.46
N VAL A 129 -10.23 -4.02 14.07
CA VAL A 129 -11.35 -4.33 14.95
C VAL A 129 -10.88 -5.31 16.02
N THR A 130 -11.14 -5.00 17.29
CA THR A 130 -10.69 -5.80 18.44
C THR A 130 -11.82 -6.52 19.16
N GLU A 131 -13.07 -6.11 18.93
CA GLU A 131 -14.27 -6.68 19.54
C GLU A 131 -15.47 -6.63 18.60
N GLU A 132 -16.44 -7.54 18.76
CA GLU A 132 -17.68 -7.47 18.00
C GLU A 132 -18.51 -6.27 18.47
N ARG A 133 -18.97 -5.45 17.52
CA ARG A 133 -19.87 -4.33 17.80
C ARG A 133 -20.92 -4.19 16.71
N THR A 134 -22.15 -3.92 17.13
CA THR A 134 -23.29 -3.74 16.23
C THR A 134 -23.91 -2.37 16.45
N ILE A 135 -24.05 -1.60 15.38
CA ILE A 135 -24.64 -0.25 15.40
C ILE A 135 -25.85 -0.21 14.46
N ARG A 136 -26.92 0.45 14.88
CA ARG A 136 -28.06 0.77 14.02
C ARG A 136 -27.89 2.18 13.46
N GLN A 137 -27.89 2.31 12.15
CA GLN A 137 -27.82 3.59 11.44
C GLN A 137 -29.18 4.29 11.43
N GLU A 138 -29.19 5.58 11.09
CA GLU A 138 -30.42 6.40 11.05
C GLU A 138 -31.45 5.89 10.02
N ASP A 139 -31.00 5.29 8.93
CA ASP A 139 -31.84 4.67 7.90
C ASP A 139 -32.44 3.31 8.33
N GLY A 140 -32.18 2.86 9.56
CA GLY A 140 -32.65 1.61 10.12
C GLY A 140 -31.78 0.39 9.81
N THR A 141 -30.77 0.53 8.94
CA THR A 141 -29.83 -0.56 8.65
C THR A 141 -28.96 -0.84 9.87
N THR A 142 -28.54 -2.10 10.01
CA THR A 142 -27.69 -2.53 11.13
C THR A 142 -26.36 -3.01 10.59
N VAL A 143 -25.28 -2.43 11.07
CA VAL A 143 -23.91 -2.77 10.67
C VAL A 143 -23.21 -3.42 11.85
N THR A 144 -22.60 -4.58 11.60
CA THR A 144 -21.79 -5.34 12.57
C THR A 144 -20.33 -5.32 12.11
N ALA A 145 -19.41 -5.04 13.03
CA ALA A 145 -17.97 -5.24 12.87
C ALA A 145 -17.51 -6.34 13.84
N SER A 146 -16.56 -7.17 13.44
CA SER A 146 -16.04 -8.29 14.24
C SER A 146 -14.55 -8.54 13.96
N PRO A 147 -13.75 -8.96 14.96
CA PRO A 147 -12.40 -9.47 14.73
C PRO A 147 -12.39 -10.87 14.08
N TYR A 148 -13.51 -11.59 14.10
CA TYR A 148 -13.62 -12.98 13.61
C TYR A 148 -14.66 -13.13 12.51
N ALA A 149 -14.38 -14.06 11.59
CA ALA A 149 -15.31 -14.46 10.54
C ALA A 149 -16.61 -15.02 11.11
N SER A 150 -17.74 -14.64 10.52
CA SER A 150 -19.06 -15.20 10.84
C SER A 150 -20.02 -15.01 9.68
N GLU A 151 -21.13 -15.74 9.68
CA GLU A 151 -22.22 -15.54 8.71
C GLU A 151 -22.81 -14.12 8.78
N ARG A 152 -22.70 -13.43 9.94
CA ARG A 152 -23.19 -12.06 10.13
C ARG A 152 -22.24 -11.00 9.59
N THR A 153 -20.98 -11.34 9.39
CA THR A 153 -19.92 -10.43 8.95
C THR A 153 -19.12 -11.04 7.80
N PRO A 154 -19.72 -11.22 6.61
CA PRO A 154 -19.08 -11.94 5.51
C PRO A 154 -18.03 -11.12 4.76
N ASN A 155 -17.95 -9.81 4.98
CA ASN A 155 -17.06 -8.91 4.23
C ASN A 155 -15.76 -8.70 5.01
N TYR A 156 -14.66 -9.29 4.54
CA TYR A 156 -13.34 -9.01 5.10
C TYR A 156 -12.73 -7.76 4.48
N TYR A 157 -12.07 -6.96 5.30
CA TYR A 157 -11.15 -5.92 4.84
C TYR A 157 -9.79 -6.08 5.54
N PRO A 158 -8.66 -6.07 4.80
CA PRO A 158 -7.34 -6.29 5.36
C PRO A 158 -6.80 -5.11 6.19
N GLY A 159 -7.49 -3.96 6.16
CA GLY A 159 -7.05 -2.71 6.79
C GLY A 159 -6.23 -1.86 5.83
N GLY A 160 -6.44 -0.55 5.86
CA GLY A 160 -5.84 0.34 4.88
C GLY A 160 -6.51 1.70 4.80
N VAL A 161 -6.23 2.40 3.72
CA VAL A 161 -6.69 3.77 3.49
C VAL A 161 -7.57 3.81 2.26
N VAL A 162 -8.76 4.40 2.39
CA VAL A 162 -9.71 4.59 1.31
C VAL A 162 -10.07 6.06 1.25
N ALA A 163 -9.78 6.70 0.11
CA ALA A 163 -10.00 8.15 -0.11
C ALA A 163 -9.51 9.01 1.07
N GLY A 164 -8.23 8.82 1.45
CA GLY A 164 -7.56 9.56 2.52
C GLY A 164 -7.94 9.14 3.95
N ARG A 165 -8.86 8.19 4.16
CA ARG A 165 -9.34 7.80 5.49
C ARG A 165 -9.03 6.37 5.86
N PRO A 166 -8.73 6.08 7.14
CA PRO A 166 -8.41 4.73 7.57
C PRO A 166 -9.67 3.87 7.66
N VAL A 167 -9.61 2.67 7.10
CA VAL A 167 -10.61 1.61 7.27
C VAL A 167 -9.94 0.49 8.07
N PRO A 168 -10.35 0.24 9.33
CA PRO A 168 -9.70 -0.78 10.16
C PRO A 168 -9.82 -2.18 9.56
N ALA A 169 -8.80 -3.01 9.77
CA ALA A 169 -8.84 -4.41 9.41
C ALA A 169 -9.91 -5.15 10.21
N GLY A 170 -10.70 -6.01 9.56
CA GLY A 170 -11.71 -6.80 10.26
C GLY A 170 -12.81 -7.33 9.35
N TRP A 171 -13.80 -7.94 9.99
CA TRP A 171 -14.97 -8.51 9.35
C TRP A 171 -16.19 -7.61 9.53
N TYR A 172 -16.95 -7.39 8.46
CA TYR A 172 -18.07 -6.47 8.45
C TYR A 172 -19.32 -7.09 7.83
N SER A 173 -20.50 -6.72 8.34
CA SER A 173 -21.79 -7.14 7.77
C SER A 173 -22.06 -6.50 6.41
N THR A 174 -21.47 -5.34 6.15
CA THR A 174 -21.51 -4.65 4.85
C THR A 174 -20.15 -4.02 4.55
N ALA A 175 -19.79 -3.96 3.26
CA ALA A 175 -18.59 -3.30 2.78
C ALA A 175 -18.79 -1.77 2.75
N TRP A 176 -18.93 -1.15 3.93
CA TRP A 176 -19.26 0.28 4.09
C TRP A 176 -18.25 1.25 3.46
N TRP A 177 -17.02 0.79 3.19
CA TRP A 177 -15.96 1.55 2.51
C TRP A 177 -16.10 1.52 0.98
N ALA A 178 -16.80 0.54 0.42
CA ALA A 178 -16.82 0.29 -1.02
C ALA A 178 -17.29 1.51 -1.84
N PRO A 179 -18.33 2.27 -1.45
CA PRO A 179 -18.72 3.47 -2.18
C PRO A 179 -17.62 4.53 -2.25
N ALA A 180 -16.88 4.75 -1.15
CA ALA A 180 -15.77 5.70 -1.12
C ALA A 180 -14.57 5.23 -1.94
N MET A 181 -14.33 3.92 -2.00
CA MET A 181 -13.31 3.33 -2.87
C MET A 181 -13.63 3.56 -4.35
N MET A 182 -14.90 3.46 -4.74
CA MET A 182 -15.34 3.67 -6.13
C MET A 182 -15.39 5.15 -6.52
N THR A 183 -15.84 6.02 -5.62
CA THR A 183 -16.13 7.43 -5.93
C THR A 183 -15.03 8.40 -5.50
N GLY A 184 -14.10 7.96 -4.66
CA GLY A 184 -13.14 8.85 -3.99
C GLY A 184 -13.75 9.76 -2.94
N MET A 185 -15.06 9.63 -2.64
CA MET A 185 -15.78 10.54 -1.75
C MET A 185 -16.47 9.79 -0.60
N TRP A 186 -16.40 10.38 0.59
CA TRP A 186 -17.07 9.86 1.78
C TRP A 186 -18.39 10.58 2.03
N ALA A 187 -19.45 9.83 2.33
CA ALA A 187 -20.72 10.39 2.76
C ALA A 187 -20.64 10.88 4.21
N ALA A 188 -21.41 11.92 4.56
CA ALA A 188 -21.51 12.39 5.94
C ALA A 188 -22.00 11.29 6.91
N SER A 189 -22.88 10.39 6.44
CA SER A 189 -23.34 9.23 7.21
C SER A 189 -22.21 8.26 7.55
N SER A 190 -21.17 8.14 6.70
CA SER A 190 -20.01 7.30 6.98
C SER A 190 -19.19 7.83 8.15
N MET A 191 -19.12 9.15 8.33
CA MET A 191 -18.43 9.77 9.47
C MET A 191 -19.18 9.49 10.78
N MET A 192 -20.50 9.64 10.76
CA MET A 192 -21.35 9.32 11.91
C MET A 192 -21.28 7.82 12.25
N PHE A 193 -21.32 6.97 11.24
CA PHE A 193 -21.14 5.53 11.39
C PHE A 193 -19.78 5.21 12.02
N TYR A 194 -18.69 5.78 11.50
CA TYR A 194 -17.34 5.54 12.01
C TYR A 194 -17.25 5.93 13.49
N SER A 195 -17.76 7.10 13.85
CA SER A 195 -17.79 7.56 15.24
C SER A 195 -18.57 6.59 16.13
N ALA A 196 -19.79 6.21 15.74
CA ALA A 196 -20.61 5.30 16.53
C ALA A 196 -19.99 3.89 16.65
N MET A 197 -19.35 3.40 15.58
CA MET A 197 -18.76 2.07 15.54
C MET A 197 -17.41 1.99 16.27
N PHE A 198 -16.53 2.99 16.11
CA PHE A 198 -15.14 2.86 16.54
C PHE A 198 -14.76 3.77 17.70
N ALA A 199 -15.66 4.65 18.17
CA ALA A 199 -15.40 5.43 19.37
C ALA A 199 -15.01 4.53 20.55
N GLY A 200 -13.84 4.84 21.14
CA GLY A 200 -13.27 4.11 22.28
C GLY A 200 -12.80 2.68 22.00
N MET A 201 -12.87 2.19 20.76
CA MET A 201 -12.38 0.85 20.43
C MET A 201 -10.85 0.86 20.42
N ALA A 202 -10.23 -0.01 21.21
CA ALA A 202 -8.78 -0.14 21.21
C ALA A 202 -8.30 -0.66 19.85
N GLY A 203 -7.20 -0.09 19.34
CA GLY A 203 -6.59 -0.55 18.10
C GLY A 203 -7.22 0.03 16.83
N THR A 204 -8.20 0.94 16.92
CA THR A 204 -8.69 1.73 15.76
C THR A 204 -8.37 3.21 15.94
N PRO A 205 -8.18 3.97 14.85
CA PRO A 205 -8.06 5.44 14.92
C PRO A 205 -9.27 6.08 15.60
N SER A 206 -9.06 7.24 16.21
CA SER A 206 -10.16 7.99 16.80
C SER A 206 -11.07 8.55 15.71
N PRO A 207 -12.34 8.86 16.03
CA PRO A 207 -13.25 9.52 15.09
C PRO A 207 -12.69 10.83 14.52
N GLU A 208 -11.97 11.62 15.33
CA GLU A 208 -11.35 12.87 14.91
C GLU A 208 -10.21 12.62 13.92
N ALA A 209 -9.41 11.57 14.16
CA ALA A 209 -8.36 11.18 13.24
C ALA A 209 -8.95 10.71 11.91
N PHE A 210 -9.99 9.87 11.94
CA PHE A 210 -10.72 9.49 10.74
C PHE A 210 -11.30 10.71 10.03
N GLU A 211 -11.85 11.69 10.77
CA GLU A 211 -12.44 12.92 10.24
C GLU A 211 -11.43 13.78 9.49
N ALA A 212 -10.20 13.92 10.02
CA ALA A 212 -9.13 14.72 9.46
C ALA A 212 -8.70 14.29 8.04
N GLY A 213 -8.80 13.00 7.71
CA GLY A 213 -8.71 12.53 6.32
C GLY A 213 -7.36 12.60 5.64
N ASP A 214 -6.25 12.63 6.38
CA ASP A 214 -4.88 12.63 5.86
C ASP A 214 -4.12 11.33 6.20
N PHE A 215 -4.73 10.19 5.89
CA PHE A 215 -4.12 8.88 6.10
C PHE A 215 -3.37 8.37 4.87
N GLY A 216 -3.41 9.07 3.73
CA GLY A 216 -2.85 8.58 2.46
C GLY A 216 -1.37 8.87 2.21
N ASP A 217 -0.80 9.92 2.81
CA ASP A 217 0.47 10.50 2.31
C ASP A 217 1.76 9.75 2.73
N ALA A 218 1.74 8.95 3.80
CA ALA A 218 2.97 8.33 4.31
C ALA A 218 3.50 7.11 3.51
N GLY A 219 2.78 6.61 2.49
CA GLY A 219 3.27 5.56 1.60
C GLY A 219 4.17 6.07 0.45
N ALA A 220 4.23 7.39 0.27
CA ALA A 220 5.02 8.02 -0.78
C ALA A 220 6.30 8.71 -0.26
N GLY A 221 6.37 9.13 1.00
CA GLY A 221 7.44 9.99 1.51
C GLY A 221 8.33 9.45 2.63
N ASP A 222 7.88 8.48 3.44
CA ASP A 222 8.44 8.31 4.79
C ASP A 222 9.14 6.97 5.07
N LEU A 223 9.95 6.51 4.10
CA LEU A 223 10.96 5.45 4.32
C LEU A 223 12.39 5.99 4.17
N GLY A 224 12.54 7.32 4.08
CA GLY A 224 13.81 8.00 3.85
C GLY A 224 14.42 8.71 5.07
N ASP A 225 13.66 9.01 6.12
CA ASP A 225 14.18 9.79 7.26
C ASP A 225 14.58 8.91 8.45
N MET A 226 15.56 8.05 8.22
CA MET A 226 16.31 7.42 9.30
C MET A 226 17.80 7.52 9.01
N GLY A 227 18.28 8.76 8.98
CA GLY A 227 19.71 9.03 8.96
C GLY A 227 20.09 10.47 8.69
N ASP A 228 19.93 11.37 9.66
CA ASP A 228 21.00 12.32 9.99
C ASP A 228 20.80 12.99 11.37
N ALA A 229 21.24 12.32 12.44
CA ALA A 229 21.59 13.00 13.68
C ALA A 229 23.08 13.36 13.63
N GLY A 230 23.40 14.42 12.90
CA GLY A 230 24.77 14.88 12.65
C GLY A 230 24.85 16.40 12.53
N ALA A 231 24.64 17.12 13.64
CA ALA A 231 24.87 18.56 13.73
C ALA A 231 26.33 18.92 13.35
N ILE A 232 26.52 19.58 12.20
CA ILE A 232 27.75 20.33 11.90
C ILE A 232 27.42 21.60 11.10
N GLY A 233 27.55 22.75 11.78
CA GLY A 233 28.30 23.92 11.29
C GLY A 233 27.78 24.72 10.10
N ASP A 234 27.28 25.92 10.42
CA ASP A 234 27.38 27.18 9.67
C ASP A 234 28.52 27.24 8.62
N ALA A 235 28.16 27.46 7.34
CA ALA A 235 28.94 28.23 6.37
C ALA A 235 28.17 28.46 5.05
N GLY A 236 27.87 29.74 4.76
CA GLY A 236 28.27 30.35 3.49
C GLY A 236 27.33 30.27 2.28
N GLU A 237 26.76 31.43 1.97
CA GLU A 237 26.18 31.90 0.70
C GLU A 237 27.03 31.62 -0.56
N MET A 238 26.44 30.94 -1.55
CA MET A 238 26.70 31.02 -3.01
C MET A 238 25.62 30.13 -3.66
N GLY A 239 24.74 30.53 -4.58
CA GLY A 239 24.92 31.28 -5.82
C GLY A 239 24.35 30.43 -6.95
N ASP A 240 23.27 30.93 -7.56
CA ASP A 240 22.67 30.60 -8.87
C ASP A 240 23.25 29.42 -9.69
N MET A 241 22.43 28.39 -9.95
CA MET A 241 22.54 27.57 -11.16
C MET A 241 21.17 27.01 -11.55
N GLY A 242 20.75 27.37 -12.77
CA GLY A 242 19.39 27.21 -13.27
C GLY A 242 18.99 25.82 -13.80
N ASP A 243 17.70 25.79 -14.13
CA ASP A 243 16.99 25.03 -15.16
C ASP A 243 17.41 23.57 -15.41
N ALA A 244 16.60 22.66 -14.86
CA ALA A 244 16.35 21.36 -15.47
C ALA A 244 14.87 21.03 -15.28
N GLY A 245 14.07 21.28 -16.31
CA GLY A 245 12.68 20.86 -16.40
C GLY A 245 12.49 19.35 -16.29
N GLY A 246 11.35 18.98 -15.71
CA GLY A 246 10.85 17.62 -15.61
C GLY A 246 9.50 17.68 -14.92
N GLU A 247 8.45 17.88 -15.73
CA GLU A 247 7.06 17.95 -15.27
C GLU A 247 6.69 16.71 -14.44
N GLY A 248 6.41 16.95 -13.16
CA GLY A 248 5.75 15.98 -12.30
C GLY A 248 4.27 15.92 -12.65
N LEU A 249 3.85 14.82 -13.28
CA LEU A 249 2.45 14.49 -13.46
C LEU A 249 2.17 13.09 -12.92
N PHE A 250 2.25 12.93 -11.61
CA PHE A 250 1.55 11.88 -10.88
C PHE A 250 1.02 12.46 -9.58
N GLY A 251 0.00 13.31 -9.73
CA GLY A 251 -0.85 13.78 -8.67
C GLY A 251 -2.29 13.48 -9.05
N ASP A 252 -2.91 12.60 -8.26
CA ASP A 252 -4.34 12.47 -8.04
C ASP A 252 -5.24 11.87 -9.16
N GLY A 253 -6.16 11.01 -8.73
CA GLY A 253 -7.32 10.59 -9.53
C GLY A 253 -7.18 9.22 -10.21
N GLY A 254 -8.09 8.31 -9.84
CA GLY A 254 -8.15 6.95 -10.36
C GLY A 254 -8.25 6.84 -11.88
N LEU A 255 -7.61 5.79 -12.42
CA LEU A 255 -7.91 5.29 -13.75
C LEU A 255 -7.76 3.76 -13.80
N PHE A 256 -8.60 3.08 -13.03
CA PHE A 256 -8.91 1.67 -13.29
C PHE A 256 -10.44 1.56 -13.40
N GLY A 257 -10.91 1.43 -14.65
CA GLY A 257 -12.30 1.11 -14.96
C GLY A 257 -12.90 2.01 -16.05
N ASP A 258 -12.73 1.61 -17.31
CA ASP A 258 -13.85 1.23 -18.19
C ASP A 258 -13.47 1.42 -19.68
N GLY A 259 -13.97 0.52 -20.53
CA GLY A 259 -14.02 0.73 -21.98
C GLY A 259 -13.04 -0.07 -22.83
N GLY A 260 -13.08 -1.40 -22.71
CA GLY A 260 -12.56 -2.25 -23.77
C GLY A 260 -13.31 -2.02 -25.09
N SER A 261 -12.69 -1.33 -26.04
CA SER A 261 -13.04 -1.39 -27.47
C SER A 261 -11.83 -1.92 -28.24
N PHE A 262 -11.65 -3.24 -28.20
CA PHE A 262 -10.79 -3.93 -29.15
C PHE A 262 -11.54 -4.03 -30.48
N ASP A 263 -11.27 -3.08 -31.37
CA ASP A 263 -11.50 -3.22 -32.80
C ASP A 263 -10.47 -4.23 -33.34
N PHE A 264 -10.94 -5.42 -33.71
CA PHE A 264 -10.12 -6.42 -34.37
C PHE A 264 -10.90 -7.00 -35.55
N GLY A 265 -10.48 -6.64 -36.76
CA GLY A 265 -10.46 -7.54 -37.91
C GLY A 265 -11.70 -7.56 -38.80
N GLY A 266 -11.84 -6.54 -39.64
CA GLY A 266 -12.48 -6.68 -40.94
C GLY A 266 -11.43 -6.94 -42.03
N PHE A 267 -10.94 -8.18 -42.14
CA PHE A 267 -10.27 -8.66 -43.35
C PHE A 267 -11.16 -9.71 -44.01
N ASP A 268 -11.62 -9.31 -45.20
CA ASP A 268 -12.23 -10.10 -46.27
C ASP A 268 -11.47 -11.41 -46.50
N PHE A 269 -12.17 -12.56 -46.53
CA PHE A 269 -12.05 -13.79 -47.36
C PHE A 269 -12.93 -14.92 -46.80
#